data_AF-E0V9V9-F1
#
_entry.id   AF-E0V9V9-F1
#
_cell.length_a   1.000
_cell.length_b   1.000
_cell.length_c   1.000
_cell.angle_alpha   90.00
_cell.angle_beta   90.00
_cell.angle_gamma   90.00
#
_symmetry.space_group_name_H-M   'P 1'
#
loop_
_entity.id
_entity.type
_entity.pdbx_description
1 polymer ?
#
loop_
_entity_poly.entity_id
_entity_poly.type
_entity_poly.pdbx_seq_one_letter_code
_entity_poly.pdbx_strand_id
1 'polypeptide(L)'
;MTQFLPPNLLALFAPRDPIPFLPPPDKLPHEKKNRGYQGVGAFIKYFEDPKDTPPPTRVETRDERLERRRRERAEQVAYKLEQEIAVWDPHNIPIATGDPFKTLFVARINYDTSEFKLRREFEVYGPIKKIVVSHNTINGKPRGYAFIEYEHERDMHSAYKHADGKKIDGRRVLVDVERARTVKGWLPRRLGGGLGGTRRGGPDVNIKHSGREDNERERERYRLETEREAARASRGNRDRDRRDRTRNYPDYNEDYIAENIAIKYEDAEKIVKKQERDRDLGNGHMYNNYGNHDNHNNPEEEEEGEDYS
;
A
#
# COMPACT_ATOMS: atom_id res chain seq x y z
N MET A 1 23.56 -50.58 44.31
CA MET A 1 24.41 -50.04 45.41
C MET A 1 24.32 -50.91 46.68
N THR A 2 24.36 -52.24 46.57
CA THR A 2 24.37 -53.18 47.72
C THR A 2 25.53 -54.18 47.67
N GLN A 3 26.39 -54.07 46.65
CA GLN A 3 27.37 -55.07 46.25
C GLN A 3 28.57 -55.20 47.21
N PHE A 4 28.91 -54.14 47.95
CA PHE A 4 30.07 -54.12 48.86
C PHE A 4 29.67 -53.69 50.28
N LEU A 5 28.54 -54.22 50.77
CA LEU A 5 28.12 -54.02 52.15
C LEU A 5 28.73 -55.10 53.05
N PRO A 6 29.01 -54.78 54.33
CA PRO A 6 29.45 -55.77 55.30
C PRO A 6 28.40 -56.89 55.44
N PRO A 7 28.82 -58.13 55.79
CA PRO A 7 27.99 -59.34 55.65
C PRO A 7 26.70 -59.30 56.47
N ASN A 8 26.68 -58.59 57.59
CA ASN A 8 25.48 -58.35 58.41
C ASN A 8 24.40 -57.54 57.67
N LEU A 9 24.80 -56.56 56.85
CA LEU A 9 23.88 -55.76 56.04
C LEU A 9 23.55 -56.45 54.72
N LEU A 10 24.47 -57.21 54.14
CA LEU A 10 24.24 -58.00 52.92
C LEU A 10 23.16 -59.07 53.14
N ALA A 11 23.12 -59.69 54.34
CA ALA A 11 22.11 -60.67 54.72
C ALA A 11 20.66 -60.13 54.68
N LEU A 12 20.45 -58.82 54.86
CA LEU A 12 19.12 -58.20 54.76
C LEU A 12 18.57 -58.23 53.33
N PHE A 13 19.44 -58.39 52.34
CA PHE A 13 19.08 -58.46 50.92
C PHE A 13 19.04 -59.90 50.39
N ALA A 14 18.92 -60.89 51.28
CA ALA A 14 18.69 -62.27 50.88
C ALA A 14 17.37 -62.38 50.08
N PRO A 15 17.36 -63.12 48.96
CA PRO A 15 16.13 -63.32 48.20
C PRO A 15 15.10 -64.07 49.07
N ARG A 16 13.83 -63.76 48.86
CA ARG A 16 12.73 -64.57 49.40
C ARG A 16 12.67 -65.92 48.69
N ASP A 17 11.91 -66.85 49.26
CA ASP A 17 11.55 -68.09 48.58
C ASP A 17 11.01 -67.80 47.17
N PRO A 18 11.31 -68.68 46.19
CA PRO A 18 10.85 -68.49 44.82
C PRO A 18 9.33 -68.42 44.77
N ILE A 19 8.81 -67.52 43.96
CA ILE A 19 7.36 -67.39 43.76
C ILE A 19 6.79 -68.71 43.19
N PRO A 20 5.62 -69.17 43.67
CA PRO A 20 4.93 -70.30 43.06
C PRO A 20 4.63 -70.01 41.59
N PHE A 21 4.88 -70.98 40.72
CA PHE A 21 4.58 -70.85 39.30
C PHE A 21 3.06 -70.74 39.09
N LEU A 22 2.65 -69.72 38.32
CA LEU A 22 1.31 -69.59 37.78
C LEU A 22 1.39 -69.48 36.26
N PRO A 23 0.52 -70.16 35.51
CA PRO A 23 0.50 -70.03 34.06
C PRO A 23 0.13 -68.60 33.66
N PRO A 24 0.65 -68.08 32.52
CA PRO A 24 0.23 -66.78 31.99
C PRO A 24 -1.29 -66.74 31.77
N PRO A 25 -1.97 -65.63 32.09
CA PRO A 25 -3.42 -65.52 31.93
C PRO A 25 -3.87 -65.58 30.46
N ASP A 26 -3.00 -65.15 29.56
CA ASP A 26 -3.24 -65.05 28.13
C ASP A 26 -2.29 -65.96 27.33
N LYS A 27 -2.79 -66.50 26.23
CA LYS A 27 -1.96 -67.20 25.23
C LYS A 27 -1.01 -66.21 24.54
N LEU A 28 0.11 -66.72 24.04
CA LEU A 28 1.05 -65.89 23.28
C LEU A 28 0.40 -65.37 21.98
N PRO A 29 0.79 -64.19 21.46
CA PRO A 29 0.13 -63.57 20.30
C PRO A 29 0.01 -64.45 19.06
N HIS A 30 0.95 -65.38 18.82
CA HIS A 30 0.93 -66.30 17.68
C HIS A 30 0.06 -67.55 17.92
N GLU A 31 -0.28 -67.85 19.16
CA GLU A 31 -1.19 -68.93 19.55
C GLU A 31 -2.65 -68.44 19.62
N LYS A 32 -2.86 -67.12 19.60
CA LYS A 32 -4.18 -66.49 19.52
C LYS A 32 -4.76 -66.74 18.13
N LYS A 33 -5.73 -67.65 18.02
CA LYS A 33 -6.53 -67.86 16.81
C LYS A 33 -7.47 -66.68 16.59
N ASN A 34 -7.05 -65.71 15.78
CA ASN A 34 -7.88 -64.56 15.39
C ASN A 34 -8.42 -64.74 13.97
N ARG A 35 -9.58 -64.14 13.67
CA ARG A 35 -10.21 -64.18 12.32
C ARG A 35 -9.45 -63.39 11.24
N GLY A 36 -8.29 -62.82 11.57
CA GLY A 36 -7.49 -61.99 10.66
C GLY A 36 -8.13 -60.63 10.36
N TYR A 37 -7.35 -59.75 9.72
CA TYR A 37 -7.91 -58.52 9.16
C TYR A 37 -8.65 -58.84 7.87
N GLN A 38 -9.84 -58.27 7.70
CA GLN A 38 -10.61 -58.34 6.46
C GLN A 38 -10.21 -57.17 5.55
N GLY A 39 -10.32 -57.36 4.23
CA GLY A 39 -10.09 -56.30 3.26
C GLY A 39 -11.24 -55.30 3.21
N VAL A 40 -11.00 -54.15 2.57
CA VAL A 40 -12.02 -53.09 2.41
C VAL A 40 -13.03 -53.36 1.27
N GLY A 41 -12.92 -54.50 0.58
CA GLY A 41 -13.74 -54.83 -0.60
C GLY A 41 -15.25 -54.86 -0.33
N ALA A 42 -15.66 -55.22 0.90
CA ALA A 42 -17.07 -55.20 1.31
C ALA A 42 -17.70 -53.80 1.28
N PHE A 43 -16.87 -52.74 1.25
CA PHE A 43 -17.31 -51.35 1.29
C PHE A 43 -17.34 -50.67 -0.09
N ILE A 44 -16.95 -51.35 -1.16
CA ILE A 44 -16.92 -50.78 -2.52
C ILE A 44 -18.31 -50.30 -2.96
N LYS A 45 -19.37 -51.00 -2.54
CA LYS A 45 -20.77 -50.64 -2.82
C LYS A 45 -21.24 -49.32 -2.19
N TYR A 46 -20.48 -48.74 -1.27
CA TYR A 46 -20.82 -47.47 -0.61
C TYR A 46 -20.17 -46.25 -1.27
N PHE A 47 -19.31 -46.44 -2.28
CA PHE A 47 -18.78 -45.33 -3.05
C PHE A 47 -19.82 -44.91 -4.08
N GLU A 48 -20.09 -43.60 -4.14
CA GLU A 48 -20.97 -43.01 -5.15
C GLU A 48 -20.33 -43.07 -6.54
N ASP A 49 -21.16 -43.20 -7.57
CA ASP A 49 -20.68 -43.17 -8.95
C ASP A 49 -20.19 -41.75 -9.30
N PRO A 50 -19.02 -41.61 -9.98
CA PRO A 50 -18.44 -40.29 -10.32
C PRO A 50 -19.33 -39.38 -11.17
N LYS A 51 -20.44 -39.89 -11.69
CA LYS A 51 -21.46 -39.13 -12.43
C LYS A 51 -22.43 -38.39 -11.49
N ASP A 52 -22.68 -38.96 -10.32
CA ASP A 52 -23.62 -38.44 -9.33
C ASP A 52 -22.92 -37.50 -8.32
N THR A 53 -21.59 -37.59 -8.21
CA THR A 53 -20.79 -36.70 -7.37
C THR A 53 -20.26 -35.51 -8.18
N PRO A 54 -20.80 -34.28 -8.00
CA PRO A 54 -20.24 -33.12 -8.67
C PRO A 54 -18.80 -32.88 -8.22
N PRO A 55 -17.94 -32.31 -9.09
CA PRO A 55 -16.58 -31.99 -8.69
C PRO A 55 -16.59 -31.05 -7.48
N PRO A 56 -15.62 -31.19 -6.56
CA PRO A 56 -15.59 -30.36 -5.35
C PRO A 56 -15.53 -28.89 -5.74
N THR A 57 -16.44 -28.10 -5.18
CA THR A 57 -16.50 -26.66 -5.44
C THR A 57 -15.26 -26.00 -4.86
N ARG A 58 -14.47 -25.33 -5.73
CA ARG A 58 -13.26 -24.63 -5.28
C ARG A 58 -13.67 -23.39 -4.49
N VAL A 59 -13.64 -23.51 -3.17
CA VAL A 59 -13.82 -22.38 -2.26
C VAL A 59 -12.57 -21.50 -2.29
N GLU A 60 -12.75 -20.18 -2.29
CA GLU A 60 -11.62 -19.24 -2.21
C GLU A 60 -10.73 -19.57 -1.01
N THR A 61 -9.43 -19.73 -1.27
CA THR A 61 -8.47 -19.81 -0.17
C THR A 61 -8.38 -18.47 0.55
N ARG A 62 -7.84 -18.47 1.78
CA ARG A 62 -7.64 -17.23 2.54
C ARG A 62 -6.80 -16.21 1.77
N ASP A 63 -5.81 -16.70 1.01
CA ASP A 63 -4.86 -15.88 0.27
C ASP A 63 -5.53 -15.23 -0.94
N GLU A 64 -6.32 -15.99 -1.70
CA GLU A 64 -7.14 -15.47 -2.81
C GLU A 64 -8.14 -14.40 -2.33
N ARG A 65 -8.78 -14.61 -1.17
CA ARG A 65 -9.67 -13.62 -0.56
C ARG A 65 -8.94 -12.35 -0.13
N LEU A 66 -7.69 -12.46 0.32
CA LEU A 66 -6.89 -11.29 0.69
C LEU A 66 -6.51 -10.48 -0.54
N GLU A 67 -6.11 -11.15 -1.62
CA GLU A 67 -5.73 -10.54 -2.88
C GLU A 67 -6.90 -9.84 -3.57
N ARG A 68 -8.08 -10.49 -3.59
CA ARG A 68 -9.32 -9.86 -4.08
C ARG A 68 -9.63 -8.55 -3.33
N ARG A 69 -9.62 -8.57 -1.99
CA ARG A 69 -9.85 -7.34 -1.20
C ARG A 69 -8.80 -6.27 -1.42
N ARG A 70 -7.54 -6.66 -1.68
CA ARG A 70 -6.47 -5.71 -1.99
C ARG A 70 -6.70 -5.05 -3.34
N ARG A 71 -7.08 -5.83 -4.36
CA ARG A 71 -7.41 -5.37 -5.70
C ARG A 71 -8.64 -4.45 -5.69
N GLU A 72 -9.73 -4.87 -5.07
CA GLU A 72 -10.96 -4.06 -4.94
C GLU A 72 -10.67 -2.71 -4.27
N ARG A 73 -9.87 -2.70 -3.18
CA ARG A 73 -9.46 -1.45 -2.53
C ARG A 73 -8.59 -0.58 -3.42
N ALA A 74 -7.65 -1.17 -4.16
CA ALA A 74 -6.79 -0.44 -5.09
C ALA A 74 -7.61 0.18 -6.22
N GLU A 75 -8.57 -0.55 -6.77
CA GLU A 75 -9.50 -0.08 -7.82
C GLU A 75 -10.40 1.04 -7.30
N GLN A 76 -10.98 0.90 -6.09
CA GLN A 76 -11.77 1.96 -5.46
C GLN A 76 -10.95 3.23 -5.22
N VAL A 77 -9.70 3.08 -4.75
CA VAL A 77 -8.79 4.23 -4.55
C VAL A 77 -8.44 4.88 -5.89
N ALA A 78 -8.17 4.08 -6.94
CA ALA A 78 -7.86 4.59 -8.27
C ALA A 78 -9.05 5.34 -8.88
N TYR A 79 -10.26 4.78 -8.78
CA TYR A 79 -11.49 5.42 -9.25
C TYR A 79 -11.75 6.76 -8.54
N LYS A 80 -11.61 6.78 -7.21
CA LYS A 80 -11.74 8.02 -6.43
C LYS A 80 -10.69 9.05 -6.83
N LEU A 81 -9.45 8.60 -7.08
CA LEU A 81 -8.35 9.46 -7.50
C LEU A 81 -8.65 10.11 -8.85
N GLU A 82 -9.15 9.35 -9.81
CA GLU A 82 -9.54 9.81 -11.13
C GLU A 82 -10.64 10.90 -11.06
N GLN A 83 -11.67 10.66 -10.24
CA GLN A 83 -12.71 11.67 -9.98
C GLN A 83 -12.14 12.96 -9.37
N GLU A 84 -11.27 12.85 -8.36
CA GLU A 84 -10.68 14.03 -7.72
C GLU A 84 -9.70 14.78 -8.64
N ILE A 85 -9.03 14.08 -9.57
CA ILE A 85 -8.19 14.70 -10.61
C ILE A 85 -9.05 15.44 -11.62
N ALA A 86 -10.18 14.86 -12.05
CA ALA A 86 -11.07 15.50 -13.02
C ALA A 86 -11.66 16.83 -12.49
N VAL A 87 -11.89 16.95 -11.19
CA VAL A 87 -12.40 18.17 -10.53
C VAL A 87 -11.27 19.15 -10.17
N TRP A 88 -10.01 18.74 -10.27
CA TRP A 88 -8.87 19.57 -9.86
C TRP A 88 -8.50 20.62 -10.90
N ASP A 89 -8.90 21.86 -10.64
CA ASP A 89 -8.41 23.04 -11.34
C ASP A 89 -7.64 23.97 -10.38
N PRO A 90 -6.32 24.12 -10.53
CA PRO A 90 -5.53 25.01 -9.69
C PRO A 90 -5.73 26.50 -9.99
N HIS A 91 -6.27 26.89 -11.14
CA HIS A 91 -6.48 28.30 -11.51
C HIS A 91 -7.75 28.88 -10.88
N ASN A 92 -8.76 28.03 -10.65
CA ASN A 92 -10.04 28.42 -10.07
C ASN A 92 -10.10 28.19 -8.55
N ILE A 93 -9.09 28.67 -7.82
CA ILE A 93 -9.05 28.61 -6.35
C ILE A 93 -9.25 30.03 -5.78
N PRO A 94 -10.35 30.32 -5.07
CA PRO A 94 -10.68 31.69 -4.65
C PRO A 94 -9.68 32.28 -3.65
N ILE A 95 -8.98 31.42 -2.90
CA ILE A 95 -8.02 31.82 -1.85
C ILE A 95 -6.61 32.02 -2.44
N ALA A 96 -6.38 31.71 -3.71
CA ALA A 96 -5.05 31.76 -4.33
C ALA A 96 -4.46 33.19 -4.37
N THR A 97 -3.14 33.24 -4.58
CA THR A 97 -2.40 34.48 -4.86
C THR A 97 -2.64 34.94 -6.29
N GLY A 98 -2.26 36.19 -6.60
CA GLY A 98 -2.42 36.76 -7.93
C GLY A 98 -1.51 36.08 -8.96
N ASP A 99 -0.21 36.35 -8.89
CA ASP A 99 0.77 35.87 -9.87
C ASP A 99 1.50 34.60 -9.37
N PRO A 100 1.33 33.43 -10.05
CA PRO A 100 2.02 32.20 -9.68
C PRO A 100 3.54 32.28 -9.75
N PHE A 101 4.11 33.05 -10.70
CA PHE A 101 5.56 33.15 -10.90
C PHE A 101 6.22 34.04 -9.84
N LYS A 102 5.45 34.83 -9.11
CA LYS A 102 5.89 35.61 -7.95
C LYS A 102 5.56 34.96 -6.62
N THR A 103 4.96 33.76 -6.66
CA THR A 103 4.49 33.06 -5.46
C THR A 103 5.47 31.97 -5.02
N LEU A 104 5.95 32.11 -3.80
CA LEU A 104 6.76 31.13 -3.10
C LEU A 104 5.87 30.16 -2.32
N PHE A 105 6.13 28.87 -2.43
CA PHE A 105 5.54 27.83 -1.59
C PHE A 105 6.45 27.54 -0.40
N VAL A 106 5.91 27.63 0.81
CA VAL A 106 6.62 27.31 2.05
C VAL A 106 5.88 26.21 2.78
N ALA A 107 6.53 25.08 3.04
CA ALA A 107 5.97 23.92 3.73
C ALA A 107 6.76 23.56 4.99
N ARG A 108 6.21 22.64 5.79
CA ARG A 108 6.77 22.19 7.07
C ARG A 108 6.92 23.34 8.08
N ILE A 109 6.05 24.33 7.98
CA ILE A 109 5.93 25.42 8.95
C ILE A 109 5.43 24.80 10.26
N ASN A 110 5.85 25.36 11.40
CA ASN A 110 5.27 24.97 12.68
C ASN A 110 3.80 25.41 12.73
N TYR A 111 2.94 24.62 13.36
CA TYR A 111 1.51 24.89 13.44
C TYR A 111 1.21 26.15 14.27
N ASP A 112 2.09 26.51 15.18
CA ASP A 112 1.95 27.69 16.03
C ASP A 112 2.53 28.97 15.41
N THR A 113 3.18 28.88 14.25
CA THR A 113 3.77 30.04 13.57
C THR A 113 2.67 30.93 12.99
N SER A 114 2.64 32.20 13.41
CA SER A 114 1.70 33.19 12.90
C SER A 114 2.10 33.75 11.54
N GLU A 115 1.12 34.26 10.79
CA GLU A 115 1.37 34.96 9.52
C GLU A 115 2.33 36.14 9.68
N PHE A 116 2.20 36.91 10.76
CA PHE A 116 3.10 38.03 11.07
C PHE A 116 4.56 37.58 11.17
N LYS A 117 4.81 36.42 11.79
CA LYS A 117 6.16 35.87 11.91
C LYS A 117 6.68 35.40 10.56
N LEU A 118 5.86 34.74 9.75
CA LEU A 118 6.23 34.39 8.38
C LEU A 118 6.57 35.63 7.56
N ARG A 119 5.77 36.70 7.65
CA ARG A 119 6.06 37.98 6.99
C ARG A 119 7.44 38.49 7.39
N ARG A 120 7.71 38.64 8.69
CA ARG A 120 9.00 39.12 9.20
C ARG A 120 10.20 38.29 8.70
N GLU A 121 10.06 36.96 8.66
CA GLU A 121 11.16 36.07 8.28
C GLU A 121 11.47 36.05 6.78
N PHE A 122 10.47 36.33 5.94
CA PHE A 122 10.56 36.30 4.48
C PHE A 122 10.66 37.69 3.83
N GLU A 123 10.28 38.76 4.53
CA GLU A 123 10.40 40.15 4.05
C GLU A 123 11.86 40.59 3.85
N VAL A 124 12.81 39.89 4.47
CA VAL A 124 14.26 40.09 4.27
C VAL A 124 14.68 39.90 2.80
N TYR A 125 13.95 39.08 2.03
CA TYR A 125 14.27 38.83 0.62
C TYR A 125 13.63 39.85 -0.33
N GLY A 126 12.61 40.59 0.12
CA GLY A 126 11.93 41.62 -0.65
C GLY A 126 10.51 41.91 -0.15
N PRO A 127 9.86 42.95 -0.70
CA PRO A 127 8.51 43.35 -0.31
C PRO A 127 7.48 42.27 -0.64
N ILE A 128 6.68 41.91 0.37
CA ILE A 128 5.64 40.88 0.28
C ILE A 128 4.27 41.53 0.03
N LYS A 129 3.65 41.15 -1.08
CA LYS A 129 2.32 41.59 -1.50
C LYS A 129 1.21 40.89 -0.72
N LYS A 130 1.22 39.56 -0.67
CA LYS A 130 0.17 38.76 -0.04
C LYS A 130 0.74 37.48 0.58
N ILE A 131 0.23 37.10 1.75
CA ILE A 131 0.51 35.80 2.37
C ILE A 131 -0.80 35.05 2.50
N VAL A 132 -0.78 33.77 2.14
CA VAL A 132 -1.93 32.87 2.24
C VAL A 132 -1.50 31.63 3.00
N VAL A 133 -1.86 31.55 4.28
CA VAL A 133 -1.63 30.36 5.09
C VAL A 133 -2.75 29.36 4.85
N SER A 134 -2.41 28.12 4.51
CA SER A 134 -3.42 27.10 4.23
C SER A 134 -3.94 26.48 5.53
N HIS A 135 -5.25 26.53 5.69
CA HIS A 135 -5.97 25.93 6.81
C HIS A 135 -6.81 24.75 6.33
N ASN A 136 -7.09 23.82 7.23
CA ASN A 136 -8.03 22.76 6.96
C ASN A 136 -9.46 23.32 7.06
N THR A 137 -10.24 23.12 6.00
CA THR A 137 -11.61 23.65 5.86
C THR A 137 -12.58 23.12 6.91
N ILE A 138 -12.32 21.93 7.47
CA ILE A 138 -13.23 21.29 8.44
C ILE A 138 -12.97 21.78 9.87
N ASN A 139 -11.70 21.81 10.29
CA ASN A 139 -11.34 22.06 11.69
C ASN A 139 -10.61 23.38 11.92
N GLY A 140 -10.39 24.19 10.87
CA GLY A 140 -9.69 25.47 10.92
C GLY A 140 -8.20 25.39 11.27
N LYS A 141 -7.65 24.20 11.54
CA LYS A 141 -6.25 24.06 11.95
C LYS A 141 -5.31 24.34 10.79
N PRO A 142 -4.15 24.99 11.03
CA PRO A 142 -3.17 25.25 9.98
C PRO A 142 -2.62 23.93 9.43
N ARG A 143 -2.48 23.83 8.12
CA ARG A 143 -1.92 22.64 7.45
C ARG A 143 -0.40 22.58 7.49
N GLY A 144 0.26 23.66 7.94
CA GLY A 144 1.73 23.76 8.02
C GLY A 144 2.39 24.10 6.68
N TYR A 145 1.66 24.76 5.77
CA TYR A 145 2.20 25.36 4.56
C TYR A 145 1.49 26.67 4.21
N ALA A 146 2.19 27.55 3.50
CA ALA A 146 1.72 28.86 3.08
C ALA A 146 2.24 29.22 1.67
N PHE A 147 1.56 30.16 1.04
CA PHE A 147 1.97 30.79 -0.22
C PHE A 147 2.29 32.25 0.04
N ILE A 148 3.43 32.73 -0.45
CA ILE A 148 3.92 34.09 -0.25
C ILE A 148 4.10 34.72 -1.63
N GLU A 149 3.26 35.69 -1.99
CA GLU A 149 3.38 36.47 -3.22
C GLU A 149 4.25 37.69 -2.96
N TYR A 150 5.34 37.81 -3.70
CA TYR A 150 6.21 39.01 -3.69
C TYR A 150 5.74 40.02 -4.74
N GLU A 151 6.14 41.28 -4.56
CA GLU A 151 5.91 42.30 -5.59
C GLU A 151 6.69 42.01 -6.88
N HIS A 152 7.93 41.52 -6.73
CA HIS A 152 8.84 41.19 -7.84
C HIS A 152 9.24 39.71 -7.85
N GLU A 153 9.34 39.16 -9.05
CA GLU A 153 9.77 37.78 -9.29
C GLU A 153 11.21 37.52 -8.82
N ARG A 154 12.10 38.51 -8.95
CA ARG A 154 13.50 38.41 -8.49
C ARG A 154 13.61 38.15 -6.98
N ASP A 155 12.69 38.71 -6.20
CA ASP A 155 12.68 38.61 -4.74
C ASP A 155 12.22 37.20 -4.32
N MET A 156 11.21 36.66 -5.03
CA MET A 156 10.79 35.26 -4.90
C MET A 156 11.94 34.29 -5.19
N HIS A 157 12.67 34.50 -6.29
CA HIS A 157 13.84 33.66 -6.64
C HIS A 157 14.97 33.75 -5.62
N SER A 158 15.19 34.93 -5.03
CA SER A 158 16.15 35.11 -3.94
C SER A 158 15.74 34.31 -2.70
N ALA A 159 14.47 34.37 -2.32
CA ALA A 159 13.93 33.57 -1.21
C ALA A 159 14.03 32.06 -1.50
N TYR A 160 13.71 31.61 -2.72
CA TYR A 160 13.81 30.20 -3.11
C TYR A 160 15.22 29.64 -2.93
N LYS A 161 16.26 30.41 -3.26
CA LYS A 161 17.66 29.98 -3.13
C LYS A 161 18.18 29.97 -1.69
N HIS A 162 17.75 30.93 -0.86
CA HIS A 162 18.38 31.18 0.43
C HIS A 162 17.52 30.81 1.65
N ALA A 163 16.21 30.63 1.48
CA ALA A 163 15.29 30.35 2.59
C ALA A 163 15.01 28.85 2.79
N ASP A 164 15.40 27.98 1.86
CA ASP A 164 15.19 26.54 2.03
C ASP A 164 15.97 26.00 3.24
N GLY A 165 15.28 25.23 4.08
CA GLY A 165 15.87 24.70 5.31
C GLY A 165 16.02 25.71 6.46
N LYS A 166 15.57 26.98 6.30
CA LYS A 166 15.56 28.00 7.36
C LYS A 166 14.78 27.51 8.58
N LYS A 167 15.30 27.77 9.78
CA LYS A 167 14.67 27.32 11.04
C LYS A 167 13.73 28.38 11.59
N ILE A 168 12.44 28.10 11.62
CA ILE A 168 11.38 28.95 12.18
C ILE A 168 10.67 28.16 13.27
N ASP A 169 10.58 28.72 14.48
CA ASP A 169 9.93 28.08 15.64
C ASP A 169 10.42 26.64 15.90
N GLY A 170 11.73 26.43 15.80
CA GLY A 170 12.35 25.14 16.03
C GLY A 170 12.29 24.17 14.84
N ARG A 171 11.60 24.51 13.74
CA ARG A 171 11.37 23.62 12.60
C ARG A 171 12.04 24.14 11.33
N ARG A 172 12.73 23.26 10.59
CA ARG A 172 13.29 23.59 9.26
C ARG A 172 12.15 23.62 8.25
N VAL A 173 11.89 24.78 7.66
CA VAL A 173 10.89 24.91 6.59
C VAL A 173 11.45 24.39 5.27
N LEU A 174 10.56 23.91 4.41
CA LEU A 174 10.87 23.58 3.02
C LEU A 174 10.37 24.73 2.16
N VAL A 175 11.20 25.20 1.23
CA VAL A 175 10.85 26.28 0.31
C VAL A 175 10.88 25.76 -1.12
N ASP A 176 9.84 26.08 -1.89
CA ASP A 176 9.73 25.75 -3.30
C ASP A 176 8.99 26.87 -4.06
N VAL A 177 8.97 26.79 -5.38
CA VAL A 177 8.10 27.63 -6.22
C VAL A 177 6.67 27.10 -6.22
N GLU A 178 5.69 27.95 -6.53
CA GLU A 178 4.31 27.48 -6.70
C GLU A 178 4.17 26.64 -7.98
N ARG A 179 4.12 25.31 -7.84
CA ARG A 179 4.07 24.39 -8.99
C ARG A 179 2.68 24.17 -9.58
N ALA A 180 1.62 24.40 -8.80
CA ALA A 180 0.25 24.04 -9.19
C ALA A 180 -0.24 24.76 -10.46
N ARG A 181 0.08 26.04 -10.59
CA ARG A 181 -0.30 26.86 -11.76
C ARG A 181 0.85 27.08 -12.76
N THR A 182 2.08 26.66 -12.44
CA THR A 182 3.26 26.89 -13.29
C THR A 182 3.76 25.65 -14.02
N VAL A 183 3.67 24.45 -13.42
CA VAL A 183 4.24 23.23 -13.97
C VAL A 183 3.16 22.38 -14.63
N LYS A 184 3.29 22.14 -15.95
CA LYS A 184 2.36 21.29 -16.71
C LYS A 184 2.38 19.86 -16.16
N GLY A 185 1.19 19.29 -15.94
CA GLY A 185 1.03 17.92 -15.42
C GLY A 185 1.31 17.77 -13.92
N TRP A 186 1.50 18.87 -13.19
CA TRP A 186 1.72 18.80 -11.75
C TRP A 186 0.45 18.40 -11.00
N LEU A 187 0.56 17.35 -10.19
CA LEU A 187 -0.48 16.91 -9.27
C LEU A 187 -0.02 17.05 -7.82
N PRO A 188 -0.89 17.51 -6.90
CA PRO A 188 -0.59 17.52 -5.47
C PRO A 188 -0.54 16.10 -4.90
N ARG A 189 0.05 15.95 -3.71
CA ARG A 189 0.26 14.65 -3.06
C ARG A 189 -1.00 13.83 -2.80
N ARG A 190 -2.14 14.50 -2.54
CA ARG A 190 -3.44 13.82 -2.36
C ARG A 190 -3.94 13.17 -3.66
N LEU A 191 -3.48 13.66 -4.81
CA LEU A 191 -3.81 13.19 -6.15
C LEU A 191 -2.73 12.26 -6.73
N GLY A 192 -1.94 11.60 -5.88
CA GLY A 192 -0.91 10.64 -6.32
C GLY A 192 0.38 11.26 -6.85
N GLY A 193 0.47 12.59 -6.95
CA GLY A 193 1.70 13.30 -7.29
C GLY A 193 2.46 13.82 -6.07
N GLY A 194 2.90 15.07 -6.15
CA GLY A 194 3.58 15.80 -5.09
C GLY A 194 5.06 15.41 -4.93
N LEU A 195 5.83 16.33 -4.35
CA LEU A 195 7.24 16.11 -4.05
C LEU A 195 7.46 15.69 -2.59
N GLY A 196 8.60 15.06 -2.35
CA GLY A 196 9.06 14.66 -1.02
C GLY A 196 9.04 13.14 -0.81
N GLY A 197 10.10 12.63 -0.18
CA GLY A 197 10.35 11.20 -0.04
C GLY A 197 10.15 10.63 1.36
N THR A 198 9.63 11.40 2.33
CA THR A 198 9.62 10.98 3.74
C THR A 198 8.71 9.78 4.04
N ARG A 199 7.78 9.45 3.13
CA ARG A 199 6.88 8.29 3.27
C ARG A 199 6.83 7.41 2.02
N ARG A 200 8.00 7.07 1.46
CA ARG A 200 8.09 6.19 0.28
C ARG A 200 7.88 4.72 0.62
N GLY A 201 8.05 4.31 1.88
CA GLY A 201 7.97 2.91 2.27
C GLY A 201 7.09 2.66 3.49
N GLY A 202 7.24 1.46 4.05
CA GLY A 202 6.63 1.10 5.32
C GLY A 202 7.14 1.98 6.47
N PRO A 203 6.50 1.90 7.66
CA PRO A 203 6.91 2.67 8.85
C PRO A 203 8.43 2.61 9.14
N ASP A 204 9.06 1.47 8.85
CA ASP A 204 10.49 1.20 9.12
C ASP A 204 11.44 1.85 8.09
N VAL A 205 10.94 2.17 6.90
CA VAL A 205 11.72 2.78 5.79
C VAL A 205 11.51 4.31 5.75
N ASN A 206 10.55 4.82 6.52
CA ASN A 206 10.16 6.22 6.48
C ASN A 206 11.18 7.10 7.20
N ILE A 207 11.78 8.01 6.44
CA ILE A 207 12.78 8.95 6.95
C ILE A 207 12.07 9.99 7.82
N LYS A 208 12.38 9.99 9.12
CA LYS A 208 11.84 10.94 10.12
C LYS A 208 12.39 12.35 9.94
N HIS A 209 13.59 12.48 9.39
CA HIS A 209 14.27 13.76 9.17
C HIS A 209 14.23 14.18 7.70
N SER A 210 13.96 15.45 7.51
CA SER A 210 13.51 15.97 6.24
C SER A 210 14.64 16.70 5.53
N GLY A 211 15.72 15.98 5.20
CA GLY A 211 16.82 16.50 4.40
C GLY A 211 16.51 16.39 2.91
N ARG A 212 16.52 17.52 2.19
CA ARG A 212 16.93 17.54 0.78
C ARG A 212 18.47 17.42 0.69
N GLU A 213 19.15 17.58 1.82
CA GLU A 213 20.56 17.24 2.02
C GLU A 213 20.73 15.72 1.89
N ASP A 214 21.37 15.33 0.79
CA ASP A 214 21.99 14.01 0.63
C ASP A 214 22.90 13.76 1.83
N ASN A 215 22.41 12.96 2.77
CA ASN A 215 23.30 12.24 3.65
C ASN A 215 23.65 10.91 2.99
N GLU A 216 24.11 10.97 1.73
CA GLU A 216 24.60 9.80 0.98
C GLU A 216 25.69 9.10 1.79
N ARG A 217 26.54 9.87 2.48
CA ARG A 217 27.50 9.38 3.48
C ARG A 217 26.87 8.64 4.65
N GLU A 218 25.77 9.14 5.23
CA GLU A 218 25.10 8.46 6.36
C GLU A 218 24.29 7.25 5.90
N ARG A 219 23.71 7.29 4.70
CA ARG A 219 23.09 6.12 4.05
C ARG A 219 24.11 5.04 3.73
N GLU A 220 25.25 5.41 3.17
CA GLU A 220 26.36 4.50 2.89
C GLU A 220 26.90 3.90 4.19
N ARG A 221 27.03 4.72 5.25
CA ARG A 221 27.41 4.27 6.59
C ARG A 221 26.41 3.28 7.17
N TYR A 222 25.10 3.56 7.09
CA TYR A 222 24.05 2.64 7.53
C TYR A 222 24.02 1.36 6.71
N ARG A 223 24.23 1.44 5.39
CA ARG A 223 24.28 0.28 4.49
C ARG A 223 25.47 -0.62 4.83
N LEU A 224 26.65 -0.04 5.00
CA LEU A 224 27.87 -0.73 5.44
C LEU A 224 27.74 -1.32 6.85
N GLU A 225 27.02 -0.66 7.75
CA GLU A 225 26.78 -1.14 9.11
C GLU A 225 25.84 -2.36 9.10
N THR A 226 24.73 -2.29 8.37
CA THR A 226 23.81 -3.42 8.17
C THR A 226 24.48 -4.59 7.47
N GLU A 227 25.32 -4.34 6.46
CA GLU A 227 26.06 -5.38 5.74
C GLU A 227 27.11 -6.07 6.64
N ARG A 228 27.79 -5.30 7.49
CA ARG A 228 28.69 -5.85 8.53
C ARG A 228 27.93 -6.67 9.57
N GLU A 229 26.74 -6.24 9.96
CA GLU A 229 25.90 -6.95 10.93
C GLU A 229 25.37 -8.26 10.34
N ALA A 230 24.92 -8.25 9.09
CA ALA A 230 24.54 -9.45 8.34
C ALA A 230 25.73 -10.42 8.16
N ALA A 231 26.93 -9.91 7.86
CA ALA A 231 28.14 -10.73 7.77
C ALA A 231 28.54 -11.35 9.12
N ARG A 232 28.32 -10.64 10.24
CA ARG A 232 28.51 -11.18 11.60
C ARG A 232 27.47 -12.24 11.94
N ALA A 233 26.21 -12.03 11.57
CA ALA A 233 25.13 -13.01 11.74
C ALA A 233 25.38 -14.29 10.92
N SER A 234 25.94 -14.16 9.71
CA SER A 234 26.32 -15.29 8.86
C SER A 234 27.48 -16.12 9.45
N ARG A 235 28.42 -15.49 10.17
CA ARG A 235 29.53 -16.20 10.84
C ARG A 235 29.15 -16.83 12.17
N GLY A 236 28.08 -16.39 12.81
CA GLY A 236 27.62 -16.88 14.12
C GLY A 236 26.73 -18.12 14.09
N ASN A 237 26.40 -18.66 12.90
CA ASN A 237 25.32 -19.64 12.75
C ASN A 237 25.76 -20.97 12.13
N ARG A 238 26.92 -21.49 12.55
CA ARG A 238 27.36 -22.85 12.17
C ARG A 238 26.97 -23.97 13.15
N ASP A 239 26.37 -23.66 14.30
CA ASP A 239 26.10 -24.67 15.34
C ASP A 239 24.67 -24.66 15.94
N ARG A 240 23.64 -24.33 15.14
CA ARG A 240 22.25 -24.66 15.48
C ARG A 240 21.43 -25.10 14.28
N ASP A 241 21.80 -26.26 13.74
CA ASP A 241 20.84 -27.11 13.05
C ASP A 241 19.85 -27.66 14.08
N ARG A 242 18.67 -27.04 14.18
CA ARG A 242 17.36 -27.72 14.29
C ARG A 242 16.24 -26.72 14.51
N ARG A 243 15.36 -26.67 13.50
CA ARG A 243 14.00 -26.15 13.50
C ARG A 243 13.90 -24.63 13.68
N ASP A 244 13.96 -23.93 12.55
CA ASP A 244 12.92 -22.93 12.33
C ASP A 244 12.50 -22.90 10.86
N ARG A 245 11.22 -23.17 10.65
CA ARG A 245 10.58 -23.25 9.33
C ARG A 245 10.11 -21.84 9.00
N THR A 246 11.03 -20.96 8.63
CA THR A 246 10.68 -19.59 8.26
C THR A 246 9.92 -19.60 6.93
N ARG A 247 8.68 -19.10 7.00
CA ARG A 247 7.86 -18.64 5.88
C ARG A 247 8.73 -17.90 4.86
N ASN A 248 8.96 -18.55 3.73
CA ASN A 248 9.43 -17.91 2.53
C ASN A 248 8.23 -17.15 1.95
N TYR A 249 8.21 -15.83 2.10
CA TYR A 249 7.33 -14.98 1.29
C TYR A 249 7.96 -14.97 -0.12
N PRO A 250 7.27 -15.39 -1.18
CA PRO A 250 7.82 -15.28 -2.52
C PRO A 250 8.03 -13.79 -2.82
N ASP A 251 9.29 -13.42 -3.03
CA ASP A 251 9.68 -12.14 -3.58
C ASP A 251 9.15 -12.11 -5.02
N TYR A 252 7.99 -11.48 -5.21
CA TYR A 252 7.41 -11.30 -6.53
C TYR A 252 8.24 -10.24 -7.26
N ASN A 253 9.05 -10.71 -8.21
CA ASN A 253 9.81 -9.99 -9.23
C ASN A 253 9.33 -8.54 -9.46
N GLU A 254 10.17 -7.58 -9.08
CA GLU A 254 10.08 -6.16 -9.48
C GLU A 254 9.90 -5.99 -11.00
N ASP A 255 10.42 -6.93 -11.79
CA ASP A 255 10.33 -6.95 -13.25
C ASP A 255 8.87 -7.08 -13.76
N TYR A 256 8.01 -7.84 -13.07
CA TYR A 256 6.61 -8.01 -13.48
C TYR A 256 5.77 -6.74 -13.21
N ILE A 257 6.18 -5.94 -12.21
CA ILE A 257 5.54 -4.66 -11.91
C ILE A 257 6.03 -3.59 -12.89
N ALA A 258 7.32 -3.57 -13.24
CA ALA A 258 7.87 -2.63 -14.22
C ALA A 258 7.27 -2.83 -15.62
N GLU A 259 7.14 -4.08 -16.08
CA GLU A 259 6.62 -4.41 -17.40
C GLU A 259 5.12 -4.06 -17.54
N ASN A 260 4.32 -4.36 -16.51
CA ASN A 260 2.88 -4.02 -16.51
C ASN A 260 2.60 -2.53 -16.29
N ILE A 261 3.52 -1.79 -15.64
CA ILE A 261 3.41 -0.34 -15.53
C ILE A 261 3.80 0.32 -16.86
N ALA A 262 4.85 -0.16 -17.55
CA ALA A 262 5.26 0.34 -18.86
C ALA A 262 4.17 0.18 -19.93
N ILE A 263 3.52 -1.01 -19.98
CA ILE A 263 2.42 -1.29 -20.91
C ILE A 263 1.25 -0.30 -20.69
N LYS A 264 0.95 0.08 -19.43
CA LYS A 264 -0.11 1.05 -19.13
C LYS A 264 0.22 2.48 -19.55
N TYR A 265 1.49 2.88 -19.54
CA TYR A 265 1.91 4.22 -19.97
C TYR A 265 1.90 4.39 -21.49
N GLU A 266 2.28 3.37 -22.25
CA GLU A 266 2.22 3.41 -23.72
C GLU A 266 0.77 3.54 -24.24
N ASP A 267 -0.18 2.88 -23.58
CA ASP A 267 -1.59 2.98 -23.96
C ASP A 267 -2.23 4.30 -23.52
N ALA A 268 -1.79 4.88 -22.40
CA ALA A 268 -2.18 6.24 -22.01
C ALA A 268 -1.67 7.30 -23.01
N GLU A 269 -0.44 7.18 -23.53
CA GLU A 269 0.06 8.08 -24.58
C GLU A 269 -0.73 7.95 -25.90
N LYS A 270 -1.16 6.74 -26.27
CA LYS A 270 -2.00 6.52 -27.45
C LYS A 270 -3.39 7.14 -27.30
N ILE A 271 -3.96 7.12 -26.09
CA ILE A 271 -5.26 7.74 -25.77
C ILE A 271 -5.15 9.27 -25.84
N VAL A 272 -4.09 9.86 -25.28
CA VAL A 272 -3.85 11.32 -25.36
C VAL A 272 -3.64 11.77 -26.81
N LYS A 273 -2.83 11.04 -27.60
CA LYS A 273 -2.62 11.33 -29.04
C LYS A 273 -3.86 11.12 -29.91
N LYS A 274 -4.82 10.31 -29.45
CA LYS A 274 -6.13 10.14 -30.12
C LYS A 274 -7.04 11.33 -29.82
N GLN A 275 -7.12 11.77 -28.56
CA GLN A 275 -7.88 12.95 -28.15
C GLN A 275 -7.33 14.28 -28.69
N GLU A 276 -6.04 14.35 -29.03
CA GLU A 276 -5.45 15.49 -29.74
C GLU A 276 -5.81 15.47 -31.23
N ARG A 277 -5.72 14.32 -31.91
CA ARG A 277 -6.14 14.18 -33.32
C ARG A 277 -7.63 14.43 -33.54
N ASP A 278 -8.48 13.95 -32.64
CA ASP A 278 -9.94 14.12 -32.76
C ASP A 278 -10.37 15.59 -32.48
N ARG A 279 -9.55 16.36 -31.75
CA ARG A 279 -9.75 17.82 -31.57
C ARG A 279 -9.34 18.63 -32.79
N ASP A 280 -8.29 18.22 -33.48
CA ASP A 280 -7.79 18.93 -34.67
C ASP A 280 -8.67 18.68 -35.91
N LEU A 281 -9.39 17.55 -35.96
CA LEU A 281 -10.33 17.22 -37.04
C LEU A 281 -11.74 17.79 -36.84
N GLY A 282 -12.07 18.32 -35.66
CA GLY A 282 -13.42 18.80 -35.31
C GLY A 282 -13.72 20.26 -35.68
N ASN A 283 -12.75 20.99 -36.21
CA ASN A 283 -12.90 22.41 -36.54
C ASN A 283 -12.96 22.64 -38.05
N GLY A 284 -14.10 22.28 -38.67
CA GLY A 284 -14.36 22.68 -40.05
C GLY A 284 -15.54 22.00 -40.73
N HIS A 285 -16.78 22.38 -40.43
CA HIS A 285 -17.71 22.94 -41.44
C HIS A 285 -19.11 23.21 -40.86
N MET A 286 -19.63 24.37 -41.26
CA MET A 286 -20.89 25.00 -40.89
C MET A 286 -22.10 24.51 -41.72
N TYR A 287 -23.29 24.61 -41.10
CA TYR A 287 -24.64 24.96 -41.61
C TYR A 287 -25.44 24.12 -42.65
N ASN A 288 -26.74 23.98 -42.29
CA ASN A 288 -28.00 23.93 -43.06
C ASN A 288 -28.36 22.71 -43.95
N ASN A 289 -29.50 22.04 -43.68
CA ASN A 289 -30.80 22.29 -44.35
C ASN A 289 -31.94 21.32 -43.95
N TYR A 290 -33.16 21.81 -44.16
CA TYR A 290 -34.54 21.31 -43.97
C TYR A 290 -34.92 19.90 -44.48
N GLY A 291 -35.98 19.32 -43.90
CA GLY A 291 -37.12 18.76 -44.66
C GLY A 291 -37.64 17.35 -44.35
N ASN A 292 -38.87 17.28 -43.82
CA ASN A 292 -39.94 16.25 -43.86
C ASN A 292 -39.67 14.82 -44.43
N HIS A 293 -40.25 13.79 -43.78
CA HIS A 293 -41.33 12.94 -44.33
C HIS A 293 -41.91 11.96 -43.26
N ASP A 294 -43.20 12.11 -42.99
CA ASP A 294 -44.30 11.12 -42.92
C ASP A 294 -44.21 9.77 -42.17
N ASN A 295 -45.02 9.70 -41.10
CA ASN A 295 -46.23 8.89 -40.88
C ASN A 295 -46.25 7.33 -41.01
N HIS A 296 -47.08 6.73 -40.13
CA HIS A 296 -47.68 5.37 -40.12
C HIS A 296 -46.96 4.23 -39.38
N ASN A 297 -47.45 3.88 -38.18
CA ASN A 297 -48.36 2.73 -37.95
C ASN A 297 -48.46 2.38 -36.45
N ASN A 298 -49.68 2.45 -35.91
CA ASN A 298 -50.18 1.57 -34.85
C ASN A 298 -50.71 0.28 -35.55
N PRO A 299 -50.87 -0.90 -34.90
CA PRO A 299 -51.96 -1.09 -33.94
C PRO A 299 -51.75 -2.15 -32.82
N GLU A 300 -52.69 -2.16 -31.86
CA GLU A 300 -53.29 -3.30 -31.12
C GLU A 300 -52.37 -4.10 -30.15
N GLU A 301 -52.77 -4.57 -28.96
CA GLU A 301 -54.07 -4.73 -28.28
C GLU A 301 -53.81 -5.20 -26.82
N GLU A 302 -54.77 -4.93 -25.92
CA GLU A 302 -55.25 -5.80 -24.82
C GLU A 302 -54.30 -6.18 -23.64
N GLU A 303 -54.66 -6.19 -22.36
CA GLU A 303 -55.90 -6.35 -21.58
C GLU A 303 -55.76 -5.46 -20.30
N GLU A 304 -56.75 -4.65 -19.91
CA GLU A 304 -57.79 -4.96 -18.89
C GLU A 304 -57.22 -5.56 -17.59
N GLY A 305 -57.35 -4.90 -16.44
CA GLY A 305 -58.61 -4.81 -15.67
C GLY A 305 -58.71 -6.06 -14.79
N GLU A 306 -59.04 -6.08 -13.50
CA GLU A 306 -59.73 -5.23 -12.55
C GLU A 306 -59.26 -5.73 -11.17
N ASP A 307 -58.97 -4.86 -10.20
CA ASP A 307 -59.90 -4.37 -9.19
C ASP A 307 -60.45 -5.48 -8.25
N TYR A 308 -60.28 -5.29 -6.95
CA TYR A 308 -61.38 -5.19 -5.98
C TYR A 308 -60.81 -5.17 -4.55
N SER A 309 -61.03 -4.01 -3.92
CA SER A 309 -61.25 -3.75 -2.48
C SER A 309 -60.15 -4.09 -1.46
#